data_AF-F3YY18-F1
#
_entry.id   AF-F3YY18-F1
#
_cell.length_a   1.000
_cell.length_b   1.000
_cell.length_c   1.000
_cell.angle_alpha   90.00
_cell.angle_beta   90.00
_cell.angle_gamma   90.00
#
_symmetry.space_group_name_H-M   'P 1'
#
loop_
_entity.id
_entity.type
_entity.pdbx_description
1 polymer ?
#
loop_
_entity_poly.entity_id
_entity_poly.type
_entity_poly.pdbx_seq_one_letter_code
_entity_poly.pdbx_strand_id
1 'polypeptide(L)'
;MTKVILHEDLIVRRLPLRSEAGLEVGELPAGVGLERLRYDGERIVDLAELASMHVRCEGGAFTLHAVAVPGSQPVAMTYADRGRLAMEPDGRIRAFSPEEWAQREEARQAKAELAASDKRMARVSEDLAAVLEGLLDDLKAAGVLTAEQAESRRLPQAVKSKVAARQALRAKL
;
A
#
# COMPACT_ATOMS: atom_id res chain seq x y z
N MET A 1 2.70 -38.17 0.49
CA MET A 1 3.88 -37.67 -0.26
C MET A 1 3.45 -36.78 -1.41
N THR A 2 4.23 -35.75 -1.73
CA THR A 2 3.91 -34.73 -2.75
C THR A 2 5.12 -34.49 -3.64
N LYS A 3 4.90 -34.33 -4.95
CA LYS A 3 5.93 -33.90 -5.91
C LYS A 3 5.81 -32.41 -6.19
N VAL A 4 6.94 -31.72 -6.24
CA VAL A 4 6.99 -30.27 -6.50
C VAL A 4 8.10 -29.91 -7.48
N ILE A 5 7.92 -28.78 -8.15
CA ILE A 5 9.00 -28.08 -8.86
C ILE A 5 9.50 -26.99 -7.94
N LEU A 6 10.81 -26.99 -7.70
CA LEU A 6 11.49 -25.96 -6.93
C LEU A 6 12.18 -24.96 -7.85
N HIS A 7 12.22 -23.71 -7.41
CA HIS A 7 13.19 -22.72 -7.86
C HIS A 7 13.96 -22.27 -6.62
N GLU A 8 15.20 -22.75 -6.50
CA GLU A 8 15.95 -22.69 -5.25
C GLU A 8 15.18 -23.40 -4.12
N ASP A 9 14.72 -22.69 -3.09
CA ASP A 9 13.88 -23.24 -2.01
C ASP A 9 12.38 -22.92 -2.19
N LEU A 10 12.00 -22.15 -3.21
CA LEU A 10 10.60 -21.81 -3.49
C LEU A 10 9.87 -22.96 -4.16
N ILE A 11 8.70 -23.30 -3.64
CA ILE A 11 7.78 -24.24 -4.28
C ILE A 11 7.01 -23.50 -5.38
N VAL A 12 7.44 -23.67 -6.63
CA VAL A 12 6.81 -23.01 -7.79
C VAL A 12 5.50 -23.70 -8.16
N ARG A 13 5.47 -25.04 -8.11
CA ARG A 13 4.32 -25.81 -8.57
C ARG A 13 4.22 -27.18 -7.91
N ARG A 14 2.99 -27.58 -7.58
CA ARG A 14 2.65 -28.97 -7.21
C ARG A 14 2.45 -29.82 -8.46
N LEU A 15 2.98 -31.03 -8.44
CA LEU A 15 2.81 -32.01 -9.50
C LEU A 15 1.96 -33.19 -9.03
N PRO A 16 1.26 -33.87 -9.95
CA PRO A 16 0.64 -35.15 -9.64
C PRO A 16 1.69 -36.16 -9.19
N LEU A 17 1.34 -37.02 -8.23
CA LEU A 17 2.22 -38.08 -7.71
C LEU A 17 2.81 -38.99 -8.81
N ARG A 18 2.04 -39.22 -9.88
CA ARG A 18 2.45 -40.04 -11.02
C ARG A 18 3.42 -39.35 -11.99
N SER A 19 3.76 -38.09 -11.75
CA SER A 19 4.74 -37.38 -12.57
C SER A 19 6.13 -37.97 -12.33
N GLU A 20 6.90 -38.19 -13.40
CA GLU A 20 8.31 -38.57 -13.30
C GLU A 20 9.22 -37.36 -13.06
N ALA A 21 8.70 -36.14 -13.22
CA ALA A 21 9.40 -34.89 -12.97
C ALA A 21 9.14 -34.37 -11.55
N GLY A 22 10.09 -33.57 -11.05
CA GLY A 22 9.99 -32.87 -9.76
C GLY A 22 10.60 -33.61 -8.57
N LEU A 23 10.75 -32.89 -7.47
CA LEU A 23 11.30 -33.39 -6.21
C LEU A 23 10.17 -33.90 -5.29
N GLU A 24 10.39 -35.04 -4.67
CA GLU A 24 9.53 -35.55 -3.60
C GLU A 24 9.89 -34.88 -2.27
N VAL A 25 8.95 -34.13 -1.69
CA VAL A 25 9.21 -33.26 -0.52
C VAL A 25 8.35 -33.59 0.71
N GLY A 26 7.73 -34.77 0.72
CA GLY A 26 6.83 -35.18 1.80
C GLY A 26 5.43 -34.55 1.70
N GLU A 27 4.75 -34.38 2.83
CA GLU A 27 3.41 -33.80 2.89
C GLU A 27 3.46 -32.29 3.11
N LEU A 28 2.58 -31.56 2.41
CA LEU A 28 2.47 -30.12 2.58
C LEU A 28 1.55 -29.81 3.76
N PRO A 29 1.94 -28.89 4.67
CA PRO A 29 1.08 -28.46 5.77
C PRO A 29 -0.30 -27.99 5.28
N ALA A 30 -1.36 -28.47 5.93
CA ALA A 30 -2.72 -28.07 5.59
C ALA A 30 -2.97 -26.60 6.00
N GLY A 31 -3.71 -25.86 5.17
CA GLY A 31 -4.05 -24.46 5.45
C GLY A 31 -2.91 -23.46 5.23
N VAL A 32 -1.75 -23.89 4.73
CA VAL A 32 -0.62 -23.01 4.39
C VAL A 32 -0.49 -22.87 2.88
N GLY A 33 -0.49 -21.62 2.41
CA GLY A 33 -0.29 -21.30 1.00
C GLY A 33 1.14 -21.50 0.54
N LEU A 34 1.33 -21.78 -0.75
CA LEU A 34 2.65 -22.04 -1.34
C LEU A 34 3.59 -20.83 -1.26
N GLU A 35 3.04 -19.62 -1.17
CA GLU A 35 3.80 -18.38 -1.00
C GLU A 35 4.66 -18.39 0.28
N ARG A 36 4.25 -19.17 1.29
CA ARG A 36 4.91 -19.23 2.61
C ARG A 36 5.74 -20.49 2.83
N LEU A 37 5.49 -21.55 2.07
CA LEU A 37 6.23 -22.80 2.19
C LEU A 37 7.57 -22.74 1.45
N ARG A 38 8.61 -23.27 2.07
CA ARG A 38 9.95 -23.44 1.48
C ARG A 38 10.44 -24.86 1.68
N TYR A 39 11.38 -25.28 0.85
CA TYR A 39 12.10 -26.53 1.06
C TYR A 39 13.48 -26.23 1.63
N ASP A 40 13.77 -26.72 2.84
CA ASP A 40 15.04 -26.44 3.53
C ASP A 40 16.20 -27.36 3.10
N GLY A 41 15.96 -28.26 2.14
CA GLY A 41 16.90 -29.30 1.71
C GLY A 41 16.51 -30.70 2.21
N GLU A 42 15.71 -30.79 3.27
CA GLU A 42 15.26 -32.05 3.86
C GLU A 42 13.73 -32.16 3.90
N ARG A 43 13.04 -31.07 4.23
CA ARG A 43 11.59 -31.03 4.40
C ARG A 43 11.00 -29.70 3.99
N ILE A 44 9.67 -29.69 3.91
CA ILE A 44 8.92 -28.46 3.74
C ILE A 44 8.80 -27.76 5.09
N VAL A 45 9.18 -26.49 5.11
CA VAL A 45 9.08 -25.60 6.27
C VAL A 45 8.15 -24.44 5.96
N ASP A 46 7.44 -23.99 6.98
CA ASP A 46 6.65 -22.78 6.93
C ASP A 46 7.51 -21.59 7.38
N LEU A 47 7.66 -20.59 6.53
CA LEU A 47 8.37 -19.36 6.91
C LEU A 47 7.79 -18.71 8.17
N ALA A 48 6.50 -18.86 8.47
CA ALA A 48 5.90 -18.31 9.70
C ALA A 48 6.51 -18.88 10.99
N GLU A 49 7.12 -20.06 10.94
CA GLU A 49 7.69 -20.75 12.10
C GLU A 49 9.18 -20.41 12.29
N LEU A 50 9.81 -19.73 11.34
CA LEU A 50 11.23 -19.39 11.39
C LEU A 50 11.48 -18.09 12.17
N ALA A 51 12.49 -18.12 13.04
CA ALA A 51 12.97 -16.95 13.78
C ALA A 51 13.94 -16.05 12.97
N SER A 52 14.48 -16.59 11.88
CA SER A 52 15.37 -15.88 10.96
C SER A 52 15.19 -16.41 9.55
N MET A 53 15.44 -15.56 8.56
CA MET A 53 15.29 -15.92 7.14
C MET A 53 16.44 -15.38 6.32
N HIS A 54 16.63 -15.96 5.14
CA HIS A 54 17.44 -15.37 4.09
C HIS A 54 16.58 -14.48 3.21
N VAL A 55 17.05 -13.28 2.91
CA VAL A 55 16.30 -12.29 2.13
C VAL A 55 17.13 -11.86 0.93
N ARG A 56 16.51 -11.87 -0.25
CA ARG A 56 17.07 -11.34 -1.49
C ARG A 56 16.22 -10.16 -1.98
N CYS A 57 16.85 -9.13 -2.51
CA CYS A 57 16.17 -7.99 -3.14
C CYS A 57 16.37 -8.03 -4.65
N GLU A 58 15.27 -8.14 -5.41
CA GLU A 58 15.29 -8.17 -6.88
C GLU A 58 14.23 -7.20 -7.40
N GLY A 59 14.63 -6.24 -8.25
CA GLY A 59 13.70 -5.26 -8.82
C GLY A 59 12.93 -4.41 -7.80
N GLY A 60 13.47 -4.26 -6.59
CA GLY A 60 12.82 -3.54 -5.48
C GLY A 60 11.83 -4.38 -4.66
N ALA A 61 11.67 -5.67 -4.98
CA ALA A 61 10.87 -6.61 -4.19
C ALA A 61 11.78 -7.52 -3.34
N PHE A 62 11.33 -7.84 -2.13
CA PHE A 62 12.03 -8.78 -1.25
C PHE A 62 11.48 -10.20 -1.41
N THR A 63 12.36 -11.14 -1.72
CA THR A 63 12.08 -12.58 -1.74
C THR A 63 12.62 -13.20 -0.46
N LEU A 64 11.77 -13.97 0.23
CA LEU A 64 12.11 -14.65 1.48
C LEU A 64 12.44 -16.11 1.21
N HIS A 65 13.53 -16.57 1.82
CA HIS A 65 14.09 -17.91 1.70
C HIS A 65 14.32 -18.52 3.09
N ALA A 66 14.08 -19.82 3.22
CA ALA A 66 14.39 -20.58 4.43
C ALA A 66 15.88 -20.93 4.53
N VAL A 67 16.58 -21.00 3.40
CA VAL A 67 18.00 -21.34 3.30
C VAL A 67 18.78 -20.30 2.54
N ALA A 68 20.11 -20.33 2.67
CA ALA A 68 21.00 -19.46 1.92
C ALA A 68 20.93 -19.76 0.41
N VAL A 69 20.52 -18.76 -0.37
CA VAL A 69 20.54 -18.78 -1.83
C VAL A 69 21.46 -17.67 -2.37
N PRO A 70 21.96 -17.76 -3.62
CA PRO A 70 22.80 -16.72 -4.20
C PRO A 70 22.14 -15.33 -4.13
N GLY A 71 22.90 -14.33 -3.64
CA GLY A 71 22.43 -12.96 -3.50
C GLY A 71 21.48 -12.72 -2.32
N SER A 72 21.18 -13.74 -1.51
CA SER A 72 20.44 -13.57 -0.26
C SER A 72 21.36 -13.24 0.91
N GLN A 73 20.79 -12.60 1.94
CA GLN A 73 21.47 -12.32 3.19
C GLN A 73 20.61 -12.73 4.40
N PRO A 74 21.22 -13.20 5.50
CA PRO A 74 20.47 -13.56 6.70
C PRO A 74 19.93 -12.30 7.39
N VAL A 75 18.66 -12.35 7.78
CA VAL A 75 17.98 -11.31 8.55
C VAL A 75 17.28 -11.96 9.73
N ALA A 76 17.60 -11.49 10.94
CA ALA A 76 16.93 -11.92 12.16
C ALA A 76 15.56 -11.23 12.25
N MET A 77 14.53 -11.93 11.78
CA MET A 77 13.16 -11.44 11.75
C MET A 77 12.17 -12.60 11.63
N THR A 78 10.93 -12.36 12.05
CA THR A 78 9.83 -13.30 11.80
C THR A 78 9.12 -12.99 10.47
N TYR A 79 8.29 -13.92 9.98
CA TYR A 79 7.47 -13.66 8.79
C TYR A 79 6.53 -12.45 8.93
N ALA A 80 6.09 -12.15 10.16
CA ALA A 80 5.23 -11.00 10.43
C ALA A 80 5.95 -9.67 10.19
N ASP A 81 7.28 -9.65 10.35
CA ASP A 81 8.12 -8.46 10.19
C ASP A 81 8.53 -8.19 8.74
N ARG A 82 8.17 -9.06 7.77
CA ARG A 82 8.57 -8.91 6.35
C ARG A 82 8.20 -7.56 5.73
N GLY A 83 7.12 -6.92 6.20
CA GLY A 83 6.69 -5.60 5.75
C GLY A 83 7.58 -4.46 6.26
N ARG A 84 8.47 -4.75 7.22
CA ARG A 84 9.42 -3.83 7.83
C ARG A 84 10.80 -3.90 7.18
N LEU A 85 10.97 -4.69 6.12
CA LEU A 85 12.21 -4.78 5.39
C LEU A 85 12.51 -3.48 4.66
N ALA A 86 13.78 -3.09 4.68
CA ALA A 86 14.31 -2.00 3.89
C ALA A 86 15.70 -2.33 3.37
N MET A 87 16.02 -1.72 2.24
CA MET A 87 17.36 -1.72 1.68
C MET A 87 18.05 -0.43 2.10
N GLU A 88 19.18 -0.57 2.77
CA GLU A 88 20.05 0.52 3.17
C GLU A 88 20.80 1.10 1.96
N PRO A 89 21.32 2.34 2.05
CA PRO A 89 22.08 2.96 0.96
C PRO A 89 23.33 2.19 0.53
N ASP A 90 23.89 1.38 1.43
CA ASP A 90 25.05 0.50 1.18
C ASP A 90 24.66 -0.83 0.52
N GLY A 91 23.37 -1.05 0.23
CA GLY A 91 22.83 -2.25 -0.38
C GLY A 91 22.50 -3.37 0.62
N ARG A 92 22.71 -3.19 1.92
CA ARG A 92 22.32 -4.18 2.93
C ARG A 92 20.82 -4.18 3.16
N ILE A 93 20.25 -5.35 3.37
CA ILE A 93 18.86 -5.50 3.75
C ILE A 93 18.78 -5.55 5.28
N ARG A 94 17.82 -4.87 5.88
CA ARG A 94 17.51 -5.05 7.30
C ARG A 94 16.01 -4.89 7.55
N ALA A 95 15.54 -5.48 8.64
CA ALA A 95 14.25 -5.13 9.19
C ALA A 95 14.40 -3.87 10.06
N PHE A 96 13.43 -2.95 9.96
CA PHE A 96 13.33 -1.85 10.92
C PHE A 96 13.11 -2.40 12.33
N SER A 97 13.68 -1.70 13.32
CA SER A 97 13.34 -1.94 14.72
C SER A 97 11.85 -1.65 14.96
N PRO A 98 11.26 -2.21 16.03
CA PRO A 98 9.89 -1.87 16.41
C PRO A 98 9.65 -0.37 16.57
N GLU A 99 10.64 0.36 17.08
CA GLU A 99 10.59 1.82 17.30
C GLU A 99 10.62 2.59 15.97
N GLU A 100 11.55 2.26 15.06
CA GLU A 100 11.63 2.88 13.74
C GLU A 100 10.36 2.64 12.93
N TRP A 101 9.80 1.43 13.03
CA TRP A 101 8.55 1.08 12.37
C TRP A 101 7.37 1.87 12.94
N ALA A 102 7.27 2.00 14.26
CA ALA A 102 6.24 2.80 14.92
C ALA A 102 6.28 4.26 14.47
N GLN A 103 7.48 4.86 14.41
CA GLN A 103 7.65 6.25 13.94
C GLN A 103 7.22 6.42 12.46
N ARG A 104 7.57 5.46 11.59
CA ARG A 104 7.12 5.51 10.19
C ARG A 104 5.61 5.39 10.07
N GLU A 105 5.01 4.53 10.86
CA GLU A 105 3.58 4.30 10.85
C GLU A 105 2.82 5.52 11.37
N GLU A 106 3.31 6.15 12.45
CA GLU A 106 2.80 7.42 12.96
C GLU A 106 2.91 8.54 11.91
N ALA A 107 4.08 8.68 11.28
CA ALA A 107 4.27 9.67 10.21
C ALA A 107 3.34 9.42 9.01
N ARG A 108 3.09 8.15 8.67
CA ARG A 108 2.15 7.76 7.60
C ARG A 108 0.71 8.11 7.98
N GLN A 109 0.31 7.86 9.23
CA GLN A 109 -1.00 8.20 9.75
C GLN A 109 -1.21 9.71 9.79
N ALA A 110 -0.25 10.47 10.34
CA ALA A 110 -0.28 11.93 10.35
C ALA A 110 -0.41 12.51 8.94
N LYS A 111 0.32 11.96 7.96
CA LYS A 111 0.20 12.38 6.55
C LYS A 111 -1.16 12.04 5.95
N ALA A 112 -1.71 10.88 6.26
CA ALA A 112 -3.05 10.47 5.82
C ALA A 112 -4.15 11.36 6.44
N GLU A 113 -4.01 11.72 7.72
CA GLU A 113 -4.91 12.63 8.42
C GLU A 113 -4.84 14.04 7.86
N LEU A 114 -3.64 14.56 7.59
CA LEU A 114 -3.47 15.84 6.93
C LEU A 114 -4.13 15.86 5.55
N ALA A 115 -3.89 14.83 4.73
CA ALA A 115 -4.54 14.71 3.42
C ALA A 115 -6.07 14.60 3.52
N ALA A 116 -6.58 13.90 4.54
CA ALA A 116 -8.02 13.82 4.81
C ALA A 116 -8.59 15.18 5.27
N SER A 117 -7.84 15.91 6.09
CA SER A 117 -8.20 17.25 6.54
C SER A 117 -8.24 18.24 5.39
N ASP A 118 -7.23 18.24 4.52
CA ASP A 118 -7.17 19.08 3.31
C ASP A 118 -8.35 18.79 2.39
N LYS A 119 -8.72 17.51 2.22
CA LYS A 119 -9.89 17.12 1.44
C LYS A 119 -11.19 17.64 2.07
N ARG A 120 -11.31 17.60 3.40
CA ARG A 120 -12.48 18.17 4.12
C ARG A 120 -12.53 19.69 3.98
N MET A 121 -11.41 20.39 4.16
CA MET A 121 -11.34 21.85 4.03
C MET A 121 -11.65 22.30 2.60
N ALA A 122 -11.13 21.59 1.60
CA ALA A 122 -11.48 21.85 0.20
C ALA A 122 -12.99 21.72 -0.04
N ARG A 123 -13.63 20.70 0.54
CA ARG A 123 -15.08 20.52 0.45
C ARG A 123 -15.86 21.65 1.13
N VAL A 124 -15.48 22.02 2.36
CA VAL A 124 -16.14 23.12 3.10
C VAL A 124 -16.00 24.44 2.33
N SER A 125 -14.83 24.69 1.74
CA SER A 125 -14.59 25.87 0.90
C SER A 125 -15.50 25.91 -0.32
N GLU A 126 -15.71 24.76 -0.98
CA GLU A 126 -16.62 24.63 -2.12
C GLU A 126 -18.08 24.83 -1.72
N ASP A 127 -18.52 24.21 -0.63
CA ASP A 127 -19.88 24.34 -0.12
C ASP A 127 -20.17 25.80 0.31
N LEU A 128 -19.20 26.46 0.97
CA LEU A 128 -19.32 27.88 1.36
C LEU A 128 -19.39 28.80 0.14
N ALA A 129 -18.58 28.55 -0.90
CA ALA A 129 -18.63 29.32 -2.13
C ALA A 129 -20.00 29.24 -2.82
N ALA A 130 -20.60 28.04 -2.85
CA ALA A 130 -21.94 27.85 -3.40
C ALA A 130 -23.02 28.59 -2.57
N VAL A 131 -22.93 28.54 -1.23
CA VAL A 131 -23.85 29.27 -0.35
C VAL A 131 -23.74 30.78 -0.56
N LEU A 132 -22.53 31.32 -0.67
CA LEU A 132 -22.32 32.76 -0.87
C LEU A 132 -22.86 33.24 -2.22
N GLU A 133 -22.68 32.48 -3.30
CA GLU A 133 -23.26 32.83 -4.60
C GLU A 133 -24.79 32.77 -4.56
N GLY A 134 -25.38 31.75 -3.91
CA GLY A 134 -26.83 31.67 -3.70
C GLY A 134 -27.39 32.89 -2.94
N LEU A 135 -26.73 33.29 -1.84
CA LEU A 135 -27.13 34.48 -1.08
C LEU A 135 -27.03 35.78 -1.88
N LEU A 136 -26.01 35.92 -2.73
CA LEU A 136 -25.89 37.10 -3.61
C LEU A 136 -27.04 37.17 -4.61
N ASP A 137 -27.43 36.03 -5.19
CA ASP A 137 -28.56 35.95 -6.10
C ASP A 137 -29.89 36.25 -5.39
N ASP A 138 -30.09 35.75 -4.16
CA ASP A 138 -31.26 36.05 -3.32
C ASP A 138 -31.36 37.55 -2.97
N LEU A 139 -30.24 38.18 -2.57
CA LEU A 139 -30.21 39.61 -2.26
C LEU A 139 -30.48 40.49 -3.48
N LYS A 140 -30.04 40.06 -4.67
CA LYS A 140 -30.36 40.70 -5.94
C LYS A 140 -31.85 40.57 -6.26
N ALA A 141 -32.43 39.38 -6.07
CA ALA A 141 -33.84 39.12 -6.31
C ALA A 141 -34.75 39.92 -5.35
N ALA A 142 -34.32 40.12 -4.11
CA ALA A 142 -35.01 40.93 -3.12
C ALA A 142 -34.86 42.45 -3.35
N GLY A 143 -34.09 42.89 -4.35
CA GLY A 143 -33.85 44.31 -4.64
C GLY A 143 -32.94 45.01 -3.64
N VAL A 144 -32.26 44.25 -2.75
CA VAL A 144 -31.34 44.79 -1.74
C VAL A 144 -30.01 45.23 -2.38
N LEU A 145 -29.59 44.56 -3.46
CA LEU A 145 -28.40 44.91 -4.24
C LEU A 145 -28.78 45.22 -5.68
N THR A 146 -28.13 46.22 -6.27
CA THR A 146 -28.19 46.43 -7.73
C THR A 146 -27.40 45.35 -8.47
N ALA A 147 -27.66 45.18 -9.77
CA ALA A 147 -26.93 44.22 -10.60
C ALA A 147 -25.41 44.49 -10.62
N GLU A 148 -25.02 45.77 -10.63
CA GLU A 148 -23.62 46.20 -10.63
C GLU A 148 -22.94 45.92 -9.28
N GLN A 149 -23.66 46.16 -8.16
CA GLN A 149 -23.18 45.84 -6.82
C GLN A 149 -23.04 44.33 -6.60
N ALA A 150 -23.97 43.52 -7.10
CA ALA A 150 -23.90 42.07 -7.02
C ALA A 150 -22.72 41.52 -7.85
N GLU A 151 -22.51 42.03 -9.07
CA GLU A 151 -21.43 41.56 -9.96
C GLU A 151 -20.04 41.90 -9.41
N SER A 152 -19.87 43.08 -8.81
CA SER A 152 -18.60 43.48 -8.16
C SER A 152 -18.21 42.62 -6.95
N ARG A 153 -19.17 41.87 -6.38
CA ARG A 153 -19.00 41.03 -5.18
C ARG A 153 -18.98 39.53 -5.48
N ARG A 154 -19.13 39.14 -6.75
CA ARG A 154 -19.07 37.73 -7.17
C ARG A 154 -17.66 37.18 -7.04
N LEU A 155 -17.57 35.86 -6.83
CA LEU A 155 -16.28 35.19 -6.76
C LEU A 155 -15.51 35.36 -8.09
N PRO A 156 -14.17 35.54 -8.03
CA PRO A 156 -13.35 35.60 -9.25
C PRO A 156 -13.57 34.36 -10.13
N GLN A 157 -13.56 34.55 -11.45
CA GLN A 157 -13.83 33.47 -12.40
C GLN A 157 -12.88 32.27 -12.24
N ALA A 158 -11.62 32.52 -11.85
CA ALA A 158 -10.66 31.45 -11.54
C ALA A 158 -11.09 30.57 -10.35
N VAL A 159 -11.82 31.11 -9.38
CA VAL A 159 -12.38 30.36 -8.24
C VAL A 159 -13.60 29.56 -8.72
N LYS A 160 -14.49 30.19 -9.49
CA LYS A 160 -15.68 29.52 -10.08
C LYS A 160 -15.29 28.31 -10.95
N SER A 161 -14.29 28.46 -11.81
CA SER A 161 -13.79 27.39 -12.68
C SER A 161 -13.22 26.20 -11.89
N LYS A 162 -12.51 26.46 -10.78
CA LYS A 162 -11.95 25.40 -9.92
C LYS A 162 -13.04 24.63 -9.18
N VAL A 163 -14.05 25.33 -8.66
CA VAL A 163 -15.23 24.71 -8.01
C VAL A 163 -15.99 23.84 -9.02
N ALA A 164 -16.28 24.38 -10.20
CA ALA A 164 -17.01 23.65 -11.25
C ALA A 164 -16.25 22.41 -11.76
N ALA A 165 -14.94 22.51 -11.99
CA ALA A 165 -14.11 21.39 -12.44
C ALA A 165 -14.09 20.23 -11.42
N ARG A 166 -14.06 20.56 -10.12
CA ARG A 166 -14.09 19.55 -9.04
C ARG A 166 -15.47 18.92 -8.84
N GLN A 167 -16.54 19.71 -8.95
CA GLN A 167 -17.91 19.19 -8.94
C GLN A 167 -18.17 18.26 -10.13
N ALA A 168 -17.69 18.62 -11.33
CA ALA A 168 -17.81 17.78 -12.53
C ALA A 168 -17.00 16.46 -12.41
N LEU A 169 -15.83 16.48 -11.77
CA LEU A 169 -15.07 15.27 -11.46
C LEU A 169 -15.81 14.37 -10.47
N ARG A 170 -16.50 14.96 -9.49
CA ARG A 170 -17.31 14.24 -8.49
C ARG A 170 -18.54 13.56 -9.11
N ALA A 171 -19.18 14.16 -10.11
CA ALA A 171 -20.33 13.53 -10.80
C ALA A 171 -19.96 12.29 -11.63
N LYS A 172 -18.66 12.02 -11.81
CA LYS A 172 -18.13 10.90 -12.62
C LYS A 172 -17.56 9.74 -11.78
N LEU A 173 -17.50 9.89 -10.45
CA LEU A 173 -17.07 8.88 -9.48
C LEU A 173 -18.28 8.33 -8.72
#